data_AF-A0AA38L1E3-F1
#
_entry.id   AF-A0AA38L1E3-F1
#
_cell.length_a   1.000
_cell.length_b   1.000
_cell.length_c   1.000
_cell.angle_alpha   90.00
_cell.angle_beta   90.00
_cell.angle_gamma   90.00
#
_symmetry.space_group_name_H-M   'P 1'
#
loop_
_entity.id
_entity.type
_entity.pdbx_description
1 polymer ?
#
loop_
_entity_poly.entity_id
_entity_poly.type
_entity_poly.pdbx_seq_one_letter_code
_entity_poly.pdbx_strand_id
1 'polypeptide(L)'
;MAKFNNHNSRLGCVYEAILRFIQACLRTVSDDSISMVLCDVSATVAVEMENVEEGVVDRLIQHFPGGGTTYSAGLDSAEKKLIKRARNPTFDVKKPVVIFVSDGGNNDRGDPLYYVEKMKIHEPRMTLNTIMFGRDPTMHIHVEMAKKGGGT
;
A
#
# COMPACT_ATOMS: atom_id res chain seq x y z
N MET A 1 22.29 -4.72 -10.52
CA MET A 1 21.13 -3.91 -10.96
C MET A 1 20.48 -4.58 -12.18
N ALA A 2 19.93 -5.79 -12.00
CA ALA A 2 19.45 -6.65 -13.09
C ALA A 2 18.28 -7.58 -12.69
N LYS A 3 17.46 -7.22 -11.69
CA LYS A 3 16.36 -8.08 -11.21
C LYS A 3 15.03 -7.90 -11.95
N PHE A 4 14.91 -6.88 -12.81
CA PHE A 4 13.65 -6.54 -13.48
C PHE A 4 13.72 -6.57 -15.02
N ASN A 5 14.77 -7.16 -15.60
CA ASN A 5 15.06 -7.11 -17.04
C ASN A 5 13.97 -7.72 -17.96
N ASN A 6 12.97 -8.41 -17.39
CA ASN A 6 11.82 -8.94 -18.13
C ASN A 6 10.50 -8.18 -17.89
N HIS A 7 10.51 -7.08 -17.13
CA HIS A 7 9.31 -6.30 -16.84
C HIS A 7 9.30 -4.94 -17.54
N ASN A 8 9.33 -4.92 -18.87
CA ASN A 8 8.79 -3.80 -19.67
C ASN A 8 7.25 -3.70 -19.56
N SER A 9 6.71 -3.96 -18.36
CA SER A 9 5.29 -3.98 -18.05
C SER A 9 5.03 -3.04 -16.88
N ARG A 10 3.83 -2.43 -16.85
CA ARG A 10 3.44 -1.43 -15.83
C ARG A 10 3.73 -1.90 -14.39
N LEU A 11 3.57 -3.20 -14.13
CA LEU A 11 3.83 -3.83 -12.84
C LEU A 11 5.31 -3.87 -12.45
N GLY A 12 6.22 -4.04 -13.42
CA GLY A 12 7.66 -3.96 -13.19
C GLY A 12 8.09 -2.60 -12.65
N CYS A 13 7.55 -1.54 -13.24
CA CYS A 13 7.79 -0.17 -12.78
C CYS A 13 7.31 0.04 -11.34
N VAL A 14 6.20 -0.58 -10.94
CA VAL A 14 5.69 -0.53 -9.56
C VAL A 14 6.65 -1.25 -8.61
N TYR A 15 7.13 -2.44 -8.95
CA TYR A 15 8.09 -3.17 -8.13
C TYR A 15 9.42 -2.43 -8.00
N GLU A 16 9.92 -1.83 -9.07
CA GLU A 16 11.12 -0.99 -9.03
C GLU A 16 10.92 0.24 -8.15
N ALA A 17 9.76 0.92 -8.25
CA ALA A 17 9.44 2.07 -7.42
C ALA A 17 9.39 1.71 -5.94
N ILE A 18 8.78 0.56 -5.59
CA ILE A 18 8.76 0.02 -4.23
C ILE A 18 10.18 -0.26 -3.73
N LEU A 19 11.03 -0.89 -4.55
CA LEU A 19 12.41 -1.16 -4.15
C LEU A 19 13.17 0.14 -3.87
N ARG A 20 13.06 1.14 -4.75
CA ARG A 20 13.71 2.44 -4.57
C ARG A 20 13.19 3.16 -3.33
N PHE A 21 11.90 3.04 -3.02
CA PHE A 21 11.32 3.58 -1.80
C PHE A 21 11.91 2.91 -0.55
N ILE A 22 11.96 1.58 -0.52
CA ILE A 22 12.59 0.80 0.56
C ILE A 22 14.06 1.22 0.75
N GLN A 23 14.82 1.36 -0.34
CA GLN A 23 16.21 1.82 -0.29
C GLN A 23 16.34 3.24 0.29
N ALA A 24 15.39 4.13 0.01
CA ALA A 24 15.37 5.47 0.58
C ALA A 24 15.04 5.46 2.08
N CYS A 25 14.09 4.62 2.51
CA CYS A 25 13.78 4.41 3.93
C CYS A 25 15.00 3.89 4.69
N LEU A 26 15.67 2.86 4.18
CA LEU A 26 16.85 2.27 4.81
C LEU A 26 18.01 3.25 5.01
N ARG A 27 18.13 4.27 4.16
CA ARG A 27 19.16 5.32 4.28
C ARG A 27 18.84 6.37 5.34
N THR A 28 17.57 6.51 5.71
CA THR A 28 17.09 7.58 6.57
C THR A 28 16.66 7.10 7.96
N VAL A 29 16.13 5.87 8.07
CA VAL A 29 15.60 5.32 9.32
C VAL A 29 15.92 3.82 9.39
N SER A 30 16.63 3.38 10.44
CA SER A 30 17.08 1.98 10.58
C SER A 30 16.02 1.02 11.13
N ASP A 31 14.98 1.54 11.77
CA ASP A 31 14.04 0.73 12.58
C ASP A 31 12.57 0.95 12.15
N ASP A 32 12.33 1.04 10.85
CA ASP A 32 10.97 1.04 10.30
C ASP A 32 10.50 -0.37 9.99
N SER A 33 9.19 -0.58 10.09
CA SER A 33 8.54 -1.82 9.69
C SER A 33 7.53 -1.57 8.59
N ILE A 34 7.35 -2.56 7.72
CA ILE A 34 6.47 -2.51 6.56
C ILE A 34 5.51 -3.69 6.59
N SER A 35 4.30 -3.43 6.12
CA SER A 35 3.36 -4.47 5.69
C SER A 35 3.02 -4.22 4.23
N MET A 36 2.95 -5.28 3.45
CA MET A 36 2.63 -5.19 2.03
C MET A 36 1.41 -6.06 1.74
N VAL A 37 0.38 -5.40 1.21
CA VAL A 37 -0.87 -6.04 0.80
C VAL A 37 -0.97 -5.93 -0.70
N LEU A 38 -1.02 -7.08 -1.36
CA LEU A 38 -1.36 -7.18 -2.77
C LEU A 38 -2.88 -7.28 -2.87
N CYS A 39 -3.47 -6.48 -3.76
CA CYS A 39 -4.91 -6.41 -3.92
C CYS A 39 -5.27 -6.56 -5.40
N ASP A 40 -6.00 -7.63 -5.71
CA ASP A 40 -6.68 -7.84 -6.97
C ASP A 40 -8.19 -7.94 -6.69
N VAL A 41 -8.84 -9.05 -7.04
CA VAL A 41 -10.19 -9.40 -6.57
C VAL A 41 -10.22 -9.67 -5.06
N SER A 42 -9.09 -10.05 -4.49
CA SER A 42 -8.90 -10.38 -3.07
C SER A 42 -7.65 -9.68 -2.50
N ALA A 43 -7.49 -9.72 -1.18
CA ALA A 43 -6.29 -9.21 -0.52
C ALA A 43 -5.37 -10.35 -0.07
N THR A 44 -4.12 -10.30 -0.53
CA THR A 44 -3.05 -11.20 -0.09
C THR A 44 -2.00 -10.40 0.67
N VAL A 45 -1.69 -10.82 1.89
CA VAL A 45 -0.64 -10.19 2.70
C VAL A 45 0.68 -10.86 2.34
N ALA A 46 1.51 -10.18 1.55
CA ALA A 46 2.81 -10.71 1.15
C ALA A 46 3.86 -10.55 2.26
N VAL A 47 3.70 -9.52 3.10
CA VAL A 47 4.67 -9.11 4.14
C VAL A 47 3.88 -8.51 5.29
N GLU A 48 4.17 -8.90 6.53
CA GLU A 48 3.38 -8.44 7.68
C GLU A 48 4.25 -7.95 8.84
N MET A 49 4.29 -6.62 9.01
CA MET A 49 4.94 -5.95 10.15
C MET A 49 6.39 -6.40 10.33
N GLU A 50 7.10 -6.55 9.22
CA GLU A 50 8.50 -6.95 9.20
C GLU A 50 9.38 -5.72 9.04
N ASN A 51 10.66 -5.82 9.45
CA ASN A 51 11.60 -4.74 9.25
C ASN A 51 11.76 -4.43 7.76
N VAL A 52 11.91 -3.15 7.44
CA VAL A 52 12.20 -2.73 6.08
C VAL A 52 13.55 -3.34 5.67
N GLU A 53 13.55 -4.11 4.58
CA GLU A 53 14.75 -4.70 3.97
C GLU A 53 14.55 -4.86 2.46
N GLU A 54 15.62 -4.85 1.66
CA GLU A 54 15.51 -4.95 0.20
C GLU A 54 14.88 -6.28 -0.27
N GLY A 55 15.12 -7.37 0.50
CA GLY A 55 14.62 -8.72 0.18
C GLY A 55 13.10 -8.84 0.22
N VAL A 56 12.40 -7.89 0.86
CA VAL A 56 10.93 -7.87 0.92
C VAL A 56 10.30 -7.80 -0.46
N VAL A 57 10.94 -7.11 -1.43
CA VAL A 57 10.40 -6.96 -2.79
C VAL A 57 10.37 -8.29 -3.53
N ASP A 58 11.30 -9.21 -3.24
CA ASP A 58 11.36 -10.51 -3.91
C ASP A 58 10.10 -11.35 -3.65
N ARG A 59 9.43 -11.14 -2.51
CA ARG A 59 8.16 -11.80 -2.17
C ARG A 59 7.00 -11.30 -3.01
N LEU A 60 7.06 -10.06 -3.50
CA LEU A 60 6.04 -9.50 -4.38
C LEU A 60 6.13 -10.09 -5.79
N ILE A 61 7.36 -10.32 -6.28
CA ILE A 61 7.62 -10.83 -7.63
C ILE A 61 7.06 -12.25 -7.83
N GLN A 62 6.93 -13.02 -6.76
CA GLN A 62 6.38 -14.38 -6.80
C GLN A 62 4.86 -14.40 -7.03
N HIS A 63 4.17 -13.26 -6.87
CA HIS A 63 2.73 -13.18 -7.04
C HIS A 63 2.36 -12.88 -8.49
N PHE A 64 1.51 -13.73 -9.05
CA PHE A 64 0.99 -13.52 -10.40
C PHE A 64 -0.11 -12.45 -10.36
N PRO A 65 -0.07 -11.41 -11.22
CA PRO A 65 -1.11 -10.40 -11.23
C PRO A 65 -2.45 -11.01 -11.67
N GLY A 66 -3.45 -10.91 -10.79
CA GLY A 66 -4.84 -11.14 -11.14
C GLY A 66 -5.41 -9.99 -11.96
N GLY A 67 -6.37 -10.28 -12.83
CA GLY A 67 -7.16 -9.24 -13.49
C GLY A 67 -8.25 -8.71 -12.56
N GLY A 68 -8.48 -7.40 -12.60
CA GLY A 68 -9.49 -6.73 -11.78
C GLY A 68 -9.01 -6.36 -10.38
N THR A 69 -9.61 -5.31 -9.80
CA THR A 69 -9.16 -4.74 -8.52
C THR A 69 -10.38 -4.40 -7.67
N THR A 70 -10.40 -4.83 -6.41
CA THR A 70 -11.48 -4.58 -5.44
C THR A 70 -10.90 -3.80 -4.26
N TYR A 71 -11.15 -2.49 -4.19
CA TYR A 71 -10.46 -1.62 -3.21
C TYR A 71 -10.77 -1.98 -1.77
N SER A 72 -12.01 -2.37 -1.44
CA SER A 72 -12.39 -2.77 -0.09
C SER A 72 -11.52 -3.89 0.46
N ALA A 73 -11.19 -4.90 -0.33
CA ALA A 73 -10.38 -6.03 0.12
C ALA A 73 -9.01 -5.56 0.61
N GLY A 74 -8.33 -4.72 -0.18
CA GLY A 74 -7.02 -4.16 0.16
C GLY A 74 -7.10 -3.22 1.36
N LEU A 75 -8.09 -2.32 1.39
CA LEU A 75 -8.25 -1.33 2.47
C LEU A 75 -8.64 -1.98 3.80
N ASP A 76 -9.52 -3.00 3.80
CA ASP A 76 -9.86 -3.77 5.01
C ASP A 76 -8.64 -4.54 5.54
N SER A 77 -7.81 -5.09 4.64
CA SER A 77 -6.58 -5.76 5.05
C SER A 77 -5.59 -4.77 5.67
N ALA A 78 -5.43 -3.59 5.06
CA ALA A 78 -4.61 -2.51 5.61
C ALA A 78 -5.12 -2.04 6.99
N GLU A 79 -6.43 -1.85 7.14
CA GLU A 79 -7.07 -1.51 8.41
C GLU A 79 -6.70 -2.50 9.53
N LYS A 80 -6.81 -3.80 9.26
CA LYS A 80 -6.44 -4.84 10.24
C LYS A 80 -4.99 -4.72 10.67
N LYS A 81 -4.06 -4.34 9.78
CA LYS A 81 -2.65 -4.13 10.14
C LYS A 81 -2.46 -2.90 11.02
N LEU A 82 -3.21 -1.83 10.76
CA LEU A 82 -3.19 -0.63 11.60
C LEU A 82 -3.72 -0.89 13.00
N ILE A 83 -4.84 -1.60 13.10
CA ILE A 83 -5.40 -1.99 14.40
C ILE A 83 -4.39 -2.87 15.16
N LYS A 84 -3.77 -3.84 14.49
CA LYS A 84 -2.74 -4.70 15.08
C LYS A 84 -1.53 -3.88 15.55
N ARG A 85 -1.09 -2.91 14.74
CA ARG A 85 0.00 -1.98 15.07
C ARG A 85 -0.34 -1.10 16.27
N ALA A 86 -1.51 -0.48 16.30
CA ALA A 86 -1.95 0.42 17.37
C ALA A 86 -2.03 -0.29 18.74
N ARG A 87 -2.20 -1.62 18.74
CA ARG A 87 -2.17 -2.45 19.95
C ARG A 87 -0.76 -2.85 20.39
N ASN A 88 0.27 -2.59 19.57
CA ASN A 88 1.63 -2.96 19.87
C ASN A 88 2.45 -1.72 20.33
N PRO A 89 2.86 -1.67 21.61
CA PRO A 89 3.55 -0.50 22.18
C PRO A 89 4.91 -0.20 21.54
N THR A 90 5.57 -1.20 20.91
CA THR A 90 6.84 -0.95 20.19
C THR A 90 6.69 -0.03 18.98
N PHE A 91 5.47 0.11 18.43
CA PHE A 91 5.23 0.94 17.25
C PHE A 91 4.60 2.30 17.57
N ASP A 92 4.31 2.60 18.83
CA ASP A 92 3.44 3.74 19.20
C ASP A 92 4.06 5.12 18.93
N VAL A 93 5.39 5.20 18.77
CA VAL A 93 6.10 6.48 18.65
C VAL A 93 6.01 7.08 17.23
N LYS A 94 5.88 6.24 16.20
CA LYS A 94 5.90 6.68 14.81
C LYS A 94 4.47 6.90 14.28
N LYS A 95 4.29 7.76 13.27
CA LYS A 95 3.02 7.89 12.56
C LYS A 95 2.96 6.85 11.43
N PRO A 96 1.90 6.03 11.30
CA PRO A 96 1.79 5.08 10.21
C PRO A 96 1.49 5.81 8.90
N VAL A 97 2.16 5.38 7.83
CA VAL A 97 1.94 5.87 6.47
C VAL A 97 1.38 4.71 5.66
N VAL A 98 0.23 4.92 5.02
CA VAL A 98 -0.33 4.01 4.01
C VAL A 98 -0.05 4.60 2.64
N ILE A 99 0.46 3.76 1.75
CA ILE A 99 0.66 4.12 0.35
C ILE A 99 -0.22 3.18 -0.47
N PHE A 100 -1.26 3.74 -1.08
CA PHE A 100 -2.19 3.01 -1.93
C PHE A 100 -1.78 3.20 -3.39
N VAL A 101 -1.44 2.11 -4.08
CA VAL A 101 -0.89 2.14 -5.43
C VAL A 101 -1.85 1.41 -6.37
N SER A 102 -2.35 2.09 -7.41
CA SER A 102 -3.37 1.53 -8.32
C SER A 102 -3.29 2.15 -9.71
N ASP A 103 -3.78 1.45 -10.73
CA ASP A 103 -3.95 1.98 -12.08
C ASP A 103 -5.33 2.61 -12.33
N GLY A 104 -6.24 2.52 -11.35
CA GLY A 104 -7.53 3.24 -11.32
C GLY A 104 -8.78 2.36 -11.46
N GLY A 105 -8.65 1.09 -11.85
CA GLY A 105 -9.81 0.19 -11.87
C GLY A 105 -10.30 -0.13 -10.46
N ASN A 106 -11.61 -0.03 -10.21
CA ASN A 106 -12.24 -0.56 -9.00
C ASN A 106 -13.54 -1.29 -9.40
N ASN A 107 -13.53 -2.62 -9.27
CA ASN A 107 -14.66 -3.50 -9.56
C ASN A 107 -15.60 -3.66 -8.36
N ASP A 108 -15.30 -3.00 -7.26
CA ASP A 108 -16.11 -3.04 -6.05
C ASP A 108 -17.42 -2.25 -6.21
N ARG A 109 -18.43 -2.66 -5.44
CA ARG A 109 -19.64 -1.85 -5.19
C ARG A 109 -19.51 -1.00 -3.93
N GLY A 110 -18.49 -1.26 -3.10
CA GLY A 110 -18.17 -0.49 -1.90
C GLY A 110 -17.58 0.90 -2.21
N ASP A 111 -17.79 1.83 -1.28
CA ASP A 111 -17.22 3.18 -1.33
C ASP A 111 -15.82 3.19 -0.69
N PRO A 112 -14.73 3.42 -1.46
CA PRO A 112 -13.38 3.48 -0.91
C PRO A 112 -13.21 4.55 0.18
N LEU A 113 -13.96 5.65 0.11
CA LEU A 113 -13.85 6.75 1.08
C LEU A 113 -14.33 6.31 2.46
N TYR A 114 -15.39 5.50 2.54
CA TYR A 114 -15.86 4.91 3.78
C TYR A 114 -14.76 4.11 4.49
N TYR A 115 -14.00 3.30 3.75
CA TYR A 115 -12.89 2.52 4.32
C TYR A 115 -11.77 3.41 4.83
N VAL A 116 -11.42 4.47 4.10
CA VAL A 116 -10.39 5.44 4.55
C VAL A 116 -10.83 6.15 5.83
N GLU A 117 -12.08 6.58 5.91
CA GLU A 117 -12.63 7.22 7.13
C GLU A 117 -12.59 6.25 8.32
N LYS A 118 -12.99 5.01 8.11
CA LYS A 118 -12.95 3.96 9.12
C LYS A 118 -11.53 3.71 9.63
N MET A 119 -10.55 3.63 8.72
CA MET A 119 -9.12 3.53 9.07
C MET A 119 -8.64 4.74 9.89
N LYS A 120 -9.06 5.95 9.54
CA LYS A 120 -8.74 7.18 10.28
C LYS A 120 -9.35 7.23 11.68
N ILE A 121 -10.54 6.65 11.87
CA ILE A 121 -11.15 6.52 13.20
C ILE A 121 -10.29 5.59 14.08
N HIS A 122 -9.78 4.50 13.52
CA HIS A 122 -8.94 3.56 14.26
C HIS A 122 -7.52 4.06 14.52
N GLU A 123 -6.94 4.83 13.60
CA GLU A 123 -5.61 5.40 13.75
C GLU A 123 -5.59 6.86 13.25
N PRO A 124 -5.95 7.83 14.11
CA PRO A 124 -6.08 9.24 13.71
C PRO A 124 -4.78 9.86 13.21
N ARG A 125 -3.62 9.32 13.59
CA ARG A 125 -2.29 9.83 13.19
C ARG A 125 -1.84 9.32 11.82
N MET A 126 -2.56 8.36 11.25
CA MET A 126 -2.35 7.85 9.90
C MET A 126 -2.30 8.97 8.87
N THR A 127 -1.39 8.84 7.90
CA THR A 127 -1.54 9.46 6.58
C THR A 127 -1.77 8.38 5.52
N LEU A 128 -2.62 8.66 4.54
CA LEU A 128 -2.78 7.82 3.35
C LEU A 128 -2.40 8.63 2.13
N ASN A 129 -1.43 8.13 1.37
CA ASN A 129 -1.01 8.68 0.09
C ASN A 129 -1.49 7.77 -1.03
N THR A 130 -1.89 8.36 -2.16
CA THR A 130 -2.32 7.60 -3.33
C THR A 130 -1.34 7.79 -4.48
N ILE A 131 -0.96 6.69 -5.13
CA ILE A 131 -0.13 6.71 -6.33
C ILE A 131 -0.91 6.05 -7.44
N MET A 132 -1.33 6.87 -8.40
CA MET A 132 -2.04 6.40 -9.57
C MET A 132 -1.08 6.25 -10.75
N PHE A 133 -0.99 5.06 -11.33
CA PHE A 133 -0.15 4.79 -12.49
C PHE A 133 -1.00 4.34 -13.70
N GLY A 134 -1.74 5.28 -14.26
CA GLY A 134 -2.64 5.02 -15.37
C GLY A 134 -3.42 6.26 -15.78
N ARG A 135 -4.22 6.14 -16.84
CA ARG A 135 -5.29 7.10 -17.16
C ARG A 135 -6.61 6.42 -16.87
N ASP A 136 -7.21 6.75 -15.72
CA ASP A 136 -8.54 6.29 -15.35
C ASP A 136 -9.44 7.50 -15.04
N PRO A 137 -10.70 7.51 -15.51
CA PRO A 137 -11.66 8.57 -15.19
C PRO A 137 -11.93 8.75 -13.68
N THR A 138 -11.69 7.72 -12.88
CA THR A 138 -11.91 7.73 -11.44
C THR A 138 -10.77 8.37 -10.64
N MET A 139 -9.76 8.99 -11.28
CA MET A 139 -8.64 9.66 -10.59
C MET A 139 -9.06 10.57 -9.41
N HIS A 140 -10.22 11.20 -9.50
CA HIS A 140 -10.77 12.02 -8.42
C HIS A 140 -10.96 11.24 -7.10
N ILE A 141 -11.32 9.95 -7.14
CA ILE A 141 -11.51 9.14 -5.93
C ILE A 141 -10.19 8.95 -5.17
N HIS A 142 -9.07 8.81 -5.88
CA HIS A 142 -7.74 8.71 -5.28
C HIS A 142 -7.36 9.99 -4.54
N VAL A 143 -7.60 11.14 -5.19
CA VAL A 143 -7.37 12.46 -4.59
C VAL A 143 -8.22 12.63 -3.32
N GLU A 144 -9.49 12.21 -3.35
CA GLU A 144 -10.37 12.28 -2.19
C GLU A 144 -9.95 11.31 -1.08
N MET A 145 -9.52 10.09 -1.41
CA MET A 145 -8.97 9.13 -0.47
C MET A 145 -7.74 9.70 0.23
N ALA A 146 -6.77 10.24 -0.52
CA ALA A 146 -5.58 10.87 0.04
C ALA A 146 -5.95 12.04 0.96
N LYS A 147 -6.86 12.91 0.52
CA LYS A 147 -7.34 14.05 1.31
C LYS A 147 -8.00 13.62 2.62
N LYS A 148 -8.91 12.64 2.60
CA LYS A 148 -9.54 12.10 3.82
C LYS A 148 -8.53 11.40 4.72
N GLY A 149 -7.55 10.74 4.11
CA GLY A 149 -6.43 10.13 4.79
C GLY A 149 -5.42 11.12 5.39
N GLY A 150 -5.49 12.41 5.03
CA GLY A 150 -4.52 13.42 5.45
C GLY A 150 -3.15 13.30 4.77
N GLY A 151 -3.09 12.70 3.58
CA GLY A 151 -1.89 12.62 2.74
C GLY A 151 -2.09 13.26 1.36
N THR A 152 -1.30 12.80 0.39
CA THR A 152 -1.26 13.30 -1.00
C THR A 152 -1.51 12.22 -2.03
#